data_AF-A0A3Q0JJA6-F1
#
_entry.id   AF-A0A3Q0JJA6-F1
#
_cell.length_a   1.000
_cell.length_b   1.000
_cell.length_c   1.000
_cell.angle_alpha   90.00
_cell.angle_beta   90.00
_cell.angle_gamma   90.00
#
_symmetry.space_group_name_H-M   'P 1'
#
loop_
_entity.id
_entity.type
_entity.pdbx_description
1 polymer ?
#
loop_
_entity_poly.entity_id
_entity_poly.type
_entity_poly.pdbx_seq_one_letter_code
_entity_poly.pdbx_strand_id
1 'polypeptide(L)'
;EFQVALKFQSFEIENHDQCTYDYVEIRDGHAPDSPIIGTYCGYKLPPDIKSSGTKLMIKFVSDGSVQKPGFSAIFMKEFDECALEDHGCEHTCKNILGGYECSCKIGYELHSDGKICLDACGGILNTPNGTLTSPSFPDLYIKNKTCIWEIVAPPQYRISLNFTHFDIEGNNLFQSSCEYDNLTVFSKIGDSFKSQGVFCGSKLPPVILS
;
A
#
# COMPACT_ATOMS: atom_id res chain seq x y z
N GLU A 1 -4.04 24.98 4.29
CA GLU A 1 -5.47 25.35 4.21
C GLU A 1 -6.21 24.27 3.42
N PHE A 2 -7.49 24.03 3.69
CA PHE A 2 -8.26 23.01 2.99
C PHE A 2 -8.53 23.40 1.53
N GLN A 3 -8.47 22.43 0.63
CA GLN A 3 -8.91 22.54 -0.75
C GLN A 3 -10.19 21.73 -0.97
N VAL A 4 -10.84 21.93 -2.10
CA VAL A 4 -12.00 21.16 -2.56
C VAL A 4 -11.62 20.53 -3.88
N ALA A 5 -11.73 19.21 -3.94
CA ALA A 5 -11.63 18.48 -5.18
C ALA A 5 -13.01 18.12 -5.73
N LEU A 6 -13.15 18.13 -7.05
CA LEU A 6 -14.36 17.73 -7.76
C LEU A 6 -13.99 16.73 -8.87
N LYS A 7 -14.71 15.62 -8.91
CA LYS A 7 -14.53 14.57 -9.92
C LYS A 7 -15.87 14.14 -10.50
N PHE A 8 -15.97 14.17 -11.82
CA PHE A 8 -17.16 13.70 -12.53
C PHE A 8 -17.13 12.18 -12.71
N GLN A 9 -18.24 11.52 -12.39
CA GLN A 9 -18.47 10.09 -12.60
C GLN A 9 -19.19 9.84 -13.94
N SER A 10 -20.09 10.74 -14.32
CA SER A 10 -20.75 10.76 -15.62
C SER A 10 -20.95 12.21 -16.05
N PHE A 11 -20.93 12.45 -17.36
CA PHE A 11 -21.10 13.79 -17.93
C PHE A 11 -21.68 13.72 -19.33
N GLU A 12 -22.95 14.08 -19.45
CA GLU A 12 -23.70 14.13 -20.71
C GLU A 12 -24.54 15.40 -20.73
N ILE A 13 -23.98 16.43 -21.37
CA ILE A 13 -24.58 17.76 -21.53
C ILE A 13 -24.71 18.05 -23.03
N GLU A 14 -25.64 18.91 -23.42
CA GLU A 14 -25.79 19.29 -24.83
C GLU A 14 -24.44 19.74 -25.41
N ASN A 15 -24.08 19.21 -26.59
CA ASN A 15 -22.76 19.45 -27.17
C ASN A 15 -22.76 20.71 -28.02
N HIS A 16 -21.85 21.64 -27.72
CA HIS A 16 -21.65 22.86 -28.49
C HIS A 16 -20.17 23.28 -28.44
N ASP A 17 -19.61 23.79 -29.54
CA ASP A 17 -18.17 24.09 -29.65
C ASP A 17 -17.67 25.11 -28.62
N GLN A 18 -18.55 26.02 -28.18
CA GLN A 18 -18.26 27.05 -27.17
C GLN A 18 -19.04 26.85 -25.86
N CYS A 19 -19.80 25.75 -25.72
CA CYS A 19 -20.64 25.49 -24.55
C CYS A 19 -21.55 26.66 -24.15
N THR A 20 -22.27 27.25 -25.12
CA THR A 20 -23.15 28.41 -24.90
C THR A 20 -24.63 28.04 -24.74
N TYR A 21 -25.00 26.79 -25.04
CA TYR A 21 -26.32 26.23 -24.76
C TYR A 21 -26.32 25.68 -23.33
N ASP A 22 -26.41 24.36 -23.16
CA ASP A 22 -26.21 23.75 -21.85
C ASP A 22 -24.73 23.69 -21.48
N TYR A 23 -24.39 24.02 -20.23
CA TYR A 23 -23.02 23.91 -19.72
C TYR A 23 -22.94 23.82 -18.20
N VAL A 24 -21.82 23.27 -17.73
CA VAL A 24 -21.38 23.35 -16.33
C VAL A 24 -20.15 24.25 -16.25
N GLU A 25 -20.28 25.37 -15.54
CA GLU A 25 -19.19 26.29 -15.23
C GLU A 25 -18.68 26.03 -13.81
N ILE A 26 -17.35 26.00 -13.66
CA ILE A 26 -16.69 25.76 -12.38
C ILE A 26 -15.72 26.92 -12.12
N ARG A 27 -15.82 27.51 -10.92
CA ARG A 27 -14.98 28.64 -10.48
C ARG A 27 -14.25 28.33 -9.18
N ASP A 28 -13.05 28.86 -9.06
CA ASP A 28 -12.15 28.75 -7.91
C ASP A 28 -12.48 29.81 -6.85
N GLY A 29 -13.43 29.50 -5.97
CA GLY A 29 -13.96 30.43 -4.99
C GLY A 29 -15.46 30.21 -4.75
N HIS A 30 -16.11 31.17 -4.10
CA HIS A 30 -17.56 31.10 -3.81
C HIS A 30 -18.39 32.06 -4.66
N ALA A 31 -17.78 33.11 -5.16
CA ALA A 31 -18.49 34.24 -5.74
C ALA A 31 -18.64 34.08 -7.27
N PRO A 32 -19.68 34.67 -7.88
CA PRO A 32 -19.89 34.62 -9.33
C PRO A 32 -18.74 35.22 -10.15
N ASP A 33 -17.94 36.11 -9.55
CA ASP A 33 -16.76 36.74 -10.14
C ASP A 33 -15.44 36.01 -9.80
N SER A 34 -15.51 34.88 -9.08
CA SER A 34 -14.34 34.06 -8.79
C SER A 34 -13.70 33.54 -10.10
N PRO A 35 -12.37 33.33 -10.14
CA PRO A 35 -11.67 32.84 -11.32
C PRO A 35 -12.30 31.58 -11.92
N ILE A 36 -12.50 31.55 -13.24
CA ILE A 36 -13.04 30.37 -13.93
C ILE A 36 -11.95 29.29 -14.02
N ILE A 37 -12.27 28.09 -13.55
CA ILE A 37 -11.47 26.89 -13.79
C ILE A 37 -11.80 26.32 -15.17
N GLY A 38 -13.08 26.24 -15.51
CA GLY A 38 -13.51 25.86 -16.85
C GLY A 38 -15.03 25.83 -17.04
N THR A 39 -15.43 25.78 -18.30
CA THR A 39 -16.81 25.61 -18.75
C THR A 39 -16.87 24.35 -19.62
N TYR A 40 -17.78 23.44 -19.28
CA TYR A 40 -17.81 22.09 -19.82
C TYR A 40 -19.20 21.76 -20.37
N CYS A 41 -19.23 21.08 -21.52
CA CYS A 41 -20.44 20.56 -22.16
C CYS A 41 -20.09 19.34 -23.05
N GLY A 42 -21.09 18.69 -23.64
CA GLY A 42 -20.90 17.46 -24.40
C GLY A 42 -20.77 16.21 -23.53
N TYR A 43 -20.07 15.20 -24.06
CA TYR A 43 -19.99 13.85 -23.47
C TYR A 43 -18.61 13.49 -22.90
N LYS A 44 -17.63 14.39 -23.06
CA LYS A 44 -16.29 14.16 -22.54
C LYS A 44 -16.28 14.50 -21.05
N LEU A 45 -15.88 13.55 -20.21
CA LEU A 45 -15.68 13.78 -18.79
C LEU A 45 -14.71 14.97 -18.57
N PRO A 46 -15.09 15.97 -17.77
CA PRO A 46 -14.17 17.01 -17.32
C PRO A 46 -12.97 16.40 -16.56
N PRO A 47 -11.80 17.07 -16.57
CA PRO A 47 -10.64 16.62 -15.78
C PRO A 47 -10.94 16.69 -14.27
N ASP A 48 -10.14 15.99 -13.48
CA ASP A 48 -10.18 16.12 -12.02
C ASP A 48 -9.81 17.57 -11.63
N ILE A 49 -10.67 18.23 -10.86
CA ILE A 49 -10.54 19.65 -10.50
C ILE A 49 -10.15 19.76 -9.03
N LYS A 50 -9.17 20.61 -8.73
CA LYS A 50 -8.80 21.02 -7.36
C LYS A 50 -8.85 22.55 -7.27
N SER A 51 -9.50 23.09 -6.25
CA SER A 51 -9.47 24.52 -5.95
C SER A 51 -8.12 24.94 -5.38
N SER A 52 -7.78 26.22 -5.50
CA SER A 52 -6.64 26.80 -4.79
C SER A 52 -6.94 27.00 -3.30
N GLY A 53 -8.20 27.30 -2.95
CA GLY A 53 -8.65 27.54 -1.57
C GLY A 53 -9.81 26.63 -1.12
N THR A 54 -10.57 27.07 -0.13
CA THR A 54 -11.57 26.23 0.56
C THR A 54 -12.92 26.09 -0.14
N LYS A 55 -13.09 26.68 -1.33
CA LYS A 55 -14.41 26.82 -1.97
C LYS A 55 -14.32 26.63 -3.49
N LEU A 56 -15.31 25.94 -4.04
CA LEU A 56 -15.63 25.92 -5.46
C LEU A 56 -17.06 26.41 -5.64
N MET A 57 -17.32 27.13 -6.73
CA MET A 57 -18.66 27.47 -7.19
C MET A 57 -18.92 26.68 -8.47
N ILE A 58 -19.97 25.86 -8.45
CA ILE A 58 -20.42 25.09 -9.60
C ILE A 58 -21.76 25.64 -10.06
N LYS A 59 -21.86 25.99 -11.33
CA LYS A 59 -23.09 26.51 -11.95
C LYS A 59 -23.44 25.66 -13.16
N PHE A 60 -24.61 25.03 -13.12
CA PHE A 60 -25.20 24.39 -14.30
C PHE A 60 -26.22 25.35 -14.93
N VAL A 61 -26.18 25.46 -16.25
CA VAL A 61 -27.13 26.23 -17.05
C VAL A 61 -27.67 25.32 -18.14
N SER A 62 -28.98 25.33 -18.32
CA SER A 62 -29.66 24.72 -19.46
C SER A 62 -30.43 25.77 -20.26
N ASP A 63 -30.57 25.55 -21.55
CA ASP A 63 -31.37 26.40 -22.43
C ASP A 63 -32.83 25.90 -22.55
N GLY A 64 -33.58 26.38 -23.55
CA GLY A 64 -34.98 26.02 -23.78
C GLY A 64 -35.21 24.76 -24.61
N SER A 65 -34.15 24.04 -25.01
CA SER A 65 -34.16 22.94 -25.97
C SER A 65 -33.34 21.72 -25.47
N VAL A 66 -33.17 20.72 -26.34
CA VAL A 66 -32.36 19.47 -26.22
C VAL A 66 -31.89 19.10 -24.81
N GLN A 67 -32.59 18.18 -24.17
CA GLN A 67 -32.19 17.66 -22.85
C GLN A 67 -31.27 16.44 -22.95
N LYS A 68 -30.41 16.26 -21.93
CA LYS A 68 -29.50 15.12 -21.77
C LYS A 68 -29.58 14.52 -20.35
N PRO A 69 -29.02 13.31 -20.12
CA PRO A 69 -29.00 12.68 -18.80
C PRO A 69 -28.31 13.50 -17.71
N GLY A 70 -27.47 14.48 -18.05
CA GLY A 70 -26.84 15.38 -17.10
C GLY A 70 -25.50 14.85 -16.59
N PHE A 71 -25.17 15.14 -15.33
CA PHE A 71 -23.88 14.77 -14.74
C PHE A 71 -24.02 14.22 -13.33
N SER A 72 -23.12 13.33 -12.95
CA SER A 72 -22.88 12.92 -11.56
C SER A 72 -21.45 13.30 -11.20
N ALA A 73 -21.26 13.94 -10.05
CA ALA A 73 -19.95 14.30 -9.55
C ALA A 73 -19.84 14.04 -8.05
N ILE A 74 -18.64 13.68 -7.63
CA ILE A 74 -18.26 13.56 -6.22
C ILE A 74 -17.33 14.71 -5.88
N PHE A 75 -17.58 15.34 -4.74
CA PHE A 75 -16.68 16.34 -4.18
C PHE A 75 -16.00 15.79 -2.94
N MET A 76 -14.75 16.19 -2.72
CA MET A 76 -13.94 15.76 -1.59
C MET A 76 -13.30 16.98 -0.96
N LYS A 77 -13.21 16.99 0.38
CA LYS A 77 -12.34 17.92 1.07
C LYS A 77 -10.92 17.40 0.89
N GLU A 78 -10.05 18.24 0.38
CA GLU A 78 -8.67 17.91 0.15
C GLU A 78 -7.81 18.61 1.21
N PHE A 79 -6.99 17.82 1.88
CA PHE A 79 -6.01 18.30 2.84
C PHE A 79 -4.82 17.38 2.74
N ASP A 80 -3.62 17.92 2.64
CA ASP A 80 -2.42 17.08 2.62
C ASP A 80 -2.05 16.70 4.04
N GLU A 81 -2.60 15.59 4.55
CA GLU A 81 -2.23 15.11 5.88
C GLU A 81 -0.75 14.79 5.98
N CYS A 82 -0.11 14.36 4.89
CA CYS A 82 1.31 14.00 4.86
C CYS A 82 2.25 15.21 4.98
N ALA A 83 1.75 16.42 4.77
CA ALA A 83 2.50 17.64 5.04
C ALA A 83 2.57 17.98 6.54
N LEU A 84 1.82 17.27 7.39
CA LEU A 84 1.94 17.36 8.84
C LEU A 84 3.12 16.52 9.34
N GLU A 85 3.83 17.01 10.35
CA GLU A 85 4.90 16.22 11.01
C GLU A 85 4.35 15.00 11.76
N ASP A 86 3.11 15.07 12.25
CA ASP A 86 2.42 13.99 12.96
C ASP A 86 1.21 13.47 12.16
N HIS A 87 1.48 12.94 10.97
CA HIS A 87 0.46 12.39 10.08
C HIS A 87 0.02 10.96 10.47
N GLY A 88 0.59 10.37 11.52
CA GLY A 88 0.16 9.07 12.07
C GLY A 88 0.47 7.82 11.23
N CYS A 89 1.26 7.91 10.15
CA CYS A 89 1.79 6.71 9.47
C CYS A 89 3.15 6.37 10.07
N GLU A 90 3.39 5.09 10.41
CA GLU A 90 4.68 4.68 10.95
C GLU A 90 5.82 4.83 9.93
N HIS A 91 5.54 4.51 8.66
CA HIS A 91 6.51 4.62 7.57
C HIS A 91 6.10 5.69 6.55
N THR A 92 5.58 5.27 5.39
CA THR A 92 5.35 6.16 4.25
C THR A 92 3.92 6.67 4.28
N CYS A 93 3.74 7.98 4.22
CA CYS A 93 2.44 8.63 3.99
C CYS A 93 2.31 9.02 2.52
N LYS A 94 1.15 8.74 1.93
CA LYS A 94 0.82 9.19 0.58
C LYS A 94 -0.53 9.91 0.59
N ASN A 95 -0.48 11.20 0.27
CA ASN A 95 -1.67 12.02 0.10
C ASN A 95 -2.44 11.56 -1.15
N ILE A 96 -3.75 11.37 -1.00
CA ILE A 96 -4.66 10.93 -2.05
C ILE A 96 -5.91 11.82 -2.05
N LEU A 97 -6.71 11.74 -3.11
CA LEU A 97 -7.92 12.55 -3.17
C LEU A 97 -8.89 12.16 -2.05
N GLY A 98 -9.23 13.11 -1.18
CA GLY A 98 -10.13 12.90 -0.05
C GLY A 98 -9.49 12.27 1.20
N GLY A 99 -8.16 12.20 1.29
CA GLY A 99 -7.44 11.81 2.51
C GLY A 99 -6.02 11.32 2.23
N TYR A 100 -5.55 10.33 2.99
CA TYR A 100 -4.21 9.78 2.83
C TYR A 100 -4.16 8.29 3.15
N GLU A 101 -3.20 7.59 2.53
CA GLU A 101 -2.92 6.19 2.80
C GLU A 101 -1.51 6.03 3.39
N CYS A 102 -1.38 5.12 4.34
CA CYS A 102 -0.07 4.71 4.86
C CYS A 102 0.39 3.45 4.12
N SER A 103 1.69 3.38 3.87
CA SER A 103 2.34 2.21 3.30
C SER A 103 3.63 1.92 4.01
N CYS A 104 4.02 0.65 4.01
CA CYS A 104 5.20 0.18 4.72
C CYS A 104 6.40 0.08 3.78
N LYS A 105 7.59 0.34 4.33
CA LYS A 105 8.85 0.04 3.65
C LYS A 105 8.94 -1.46 3.39
N ILE A 106 9.69 -1.84 2.36
CA ILE A 106 9.96 -3.24 2.01
C ILE A 106 10.40 -4.01 3.28
N GLY A 107 9.80 -5.19 3.51
CA GLY A 107 10.04 -6.06 4.68
C GLY A 107 9.15 -5.83 5.88
N TYR A 108 8.14 -4.98 5.72
CA TYR A 108 7.13 -4.73 6.71
C TYR A 108 5.75 -4.91 6.09
N GLU A 109 4.80 -5.34 6.91
CA GLU A 109 3.40 -5.48 6.53
C GLU A 109 2.57 -4.43 7.26
N LEU A 110 1.62 -3.84 6.54
CA LEU A 110 0.71 -2.86 7.12
C LEU A 110 -0.23 -3.58 8.08
N HIS A 111 -0.21 -3.16 9.34
CA HIS A 111 -1.10 -3.66 10.36
C HIS A 111 -2.56 -3.34 10.01
N SER A 112 -3.48 -4.08 10.63
CA SER A 112 -4.92 -3.94 10.40
C SER A 112 -5.50 -2.56 10.71
N ASP A 113 -4.82 -1.73 11.51
CA ASP A 113 -5.18 -0.33 11.73
C ASP A 113 -4.89 0.59 10.54
N GLY A 114 -4.18 0.09 9.53
CA GLY A 114 -3.81 0.85 8.33
C GLY A 114 -2.75 1.93 8.58
N LYS A 115 -2.05 1.92 9.71
CA LYS A 115 -1.08 2.95 10.15
C LYS A 115 0.28 2.38 10.56
N ILE A 116 0.26 1.27 11.27
CA ILE A 116 1.44 0.63 11.86
C ILE A 116 2.06 -0.36 10.85
N CYS A 117 3.36 -0.51 10.88
CA CYS A 117 4.14 -1.39 10.02
C CYS A 117 4.85 -2.45 10.87
N LEU A 118 4.31 -3.67 10.86
CA LEU A 118 4.90 -4.80 11.58
C LEU A 118 5.97 -5.48 10.74
N ASP A 119 6.97 -6.10 11.36
CA ASP A 119 7.95 -6.90 10.62
C ASP A 119 7.24 -8.00 9.82
N ALA A 120 7.57 -8.13 8.53
CA ALA A 120 7.00 -9.14 7.63
C ALA A 120 7.57 -10.55 7.88
N CYS A 121 8.37 -10.73 8.94
CA CYS A 121 9.05 -11.97 9.25
C CYS A 121 9.17 -12.19 10.76
N GLY A 122 9.33 -13.45 11.15
CA GLY A 122 9.40 -13.89 12.54
C GLY A 122 8.03 -14.20 13.17
N GLY A 123 8.01 -14.33 14.49
CA GLY A 123 6.82 -14.61 15.29
C GLY A 123 6.63 -16.08 15.66
N ILE A 124 5.55 -16.36 16.40
CA ILE A 124 5.20 -17.70 16.88
C ILE A 124 4.23 -18.37 15.88
N LEU A 125 4.65 -19.50 15.33
CA LEU A 125 3.88 -20.31 14.39
C LEU A 125 3.31 -21.52 15.14
N ASN A 126 2.03 -21.45 15.51
CA ASN A 126 1.32 -22.48 16.28
C ASN A 126 0.30 -23.28 15.45
N THR A 127 0.26 -23.06 14.13
CA THR A 127 -0.61 -23.80 13.22
C THR A 127 -0.02 -25.19 12.94
N PRO A 128 -0.85 -26.23 12.69
CA PRO A 128 -0.36 -27.58 12.42
C PRO A 128 0.58 -27.64 11.21
N ASN A 129 0.27 -26.84 10.18
CA ASN A 129 1.03 -26.69 8.95
C ASN A 129 1.15 -25.19 8.63
N GLY A 130 2.18 -24.80 7.88
CA GLY A 130 2.36 -23.43 7.43
C GLY A 130 3.61 -23.28 6.56
N THR A 131 3.81 -22.09 6.03
CA THR A 131 5.01 -21.71 5.27
C THR A 131 5.68 -20.53 5.95
N LEU A 132 7.00 -20.54 6.00
CA LEU A 132 7.80 -19.39 6.39
C LEU A 132 8.66 -18.95 5.21
N THR A 133 8.83 -17.65 5.05
CA THR A 133 9.60 -17.04 3.96
C THR A 133 10.43 -15.91 4.52
N SER A 134 11.56 -15.61 3.86
CA SER A 134 12.25 -14.35 4.10
C SER A 134 11.32 -13.16 3.78
N PRO A 135 11.52 -12.01 4.42
CA PRO A 135 10.77 -10.82 4.10
C PRO A 135 10.95 -10.49 2.60
N SER A 136 9.84 -10.15 1.94
CA SER A 136 9.77 -9.80 0.51
C SER A 136 9.93 -10.93 -0.51
N PHE A 137 10.01 -12.20 -0.10
CA PHE A 137 10.00 -13.33 -1.03
C PHE A 137 8.76 -13.27 -1.96
N PRO A 138 8.89 -13.44 -3.30
CA PRO A 138 10.03 -13.99 -4.04
C PRO A 138 11.11 -12.97 -4.47
N ASP A 139 10.99 -11.71 -4.09
CA ASP A 139 12.03 -10.71 -4.33
C ASP A 139 13.22 -10.89 -3.37
N LEU A 140 14.29 -10.12 -3.60
CA LEU A 140 15.48 -10.13 -2.76
C LEU A 140 15.13 -9.78 -1.31
N TYR A 141 15.63 -10.59 -0.38
CA TYR A 141 15.51 -10.28 1.04
C TYR A 141 16.30 -9.00 1.37
N ILE A 142 15.88 -8.35 2.45
CA ILE A 142 16.39 -7.02 2.80
C ILE A 142 17.62 -7.17 3.68
N LYS A 143 18.66 -6.39 3.40
CA LYS A 143 19.88 -6.31 4.20
C LYS A 143 19.61 -5.80 5.63
N ASN A 144 20.47 -6.19 6.57
CA ASN A 144 20.43 -5.77 7.99
C ASN A 144 19.10 -6.09 8.71
N LYS A 145 18.48 -7.23 8.39
CA LYS A 145 17.27 -7.72 9.04
C LYS A 145 17.55 -8.96 9.87
N THR A 146 16.85 -9.07 11.00
CA THR A 146 16.88 -10.26 11.86
C THR A 146 15.46 -10.76 12.04
N CYS A 147 15.19 -11.97 11.55
CA CYS A 147 13.90 -12.62 11.63
C CYS A 147 14.01 -13.83 12.57
N ILE A 148 13.13 -13.92 13.57
CA ILE A 148 13.11 -15.04 14.52
C ILE A 148 11.73 -15.68 14.49
N TRP A 149 11.66 -16.92 13.99
CA TRP A 149 10.44 -17.72 14.01
C TRP A 149 10.52 -18.79 15.10
N GLU A 150 9.44 -18.92 15.87
CA GLU A 150 9.27 -20.00 16.85
C GLU A 150 8.14 -20.92 16.36
N ILE A 151 8.49 -22.12 15.90
CA ILE A 151 7.49 -23.12 15.50
C ILE A 151 7.09 -23.95 16.73
N VAL A 152 5.82 -23.89 17.09
CA VAL A 152 5.27 -24.55 18.28
C VAL A 152 4.35 -25.69 17.85
N ALA A 153 4.76 -26.92 18.15
CA ALA A 153 3.93 -28.11 17.94
C ALA A 153 3.31 -28.60 19.25
N PRO A 154 2.08 -29.17 19.22
CA PRO A 154 1.49 -29.81 20.39
C PRO A 154 2.33 -31.01 20.90
N PRO A 155 2.12 -31.47 22.15
CA PRO A 155 2.81 -32.65 22.68
C PRO A 155 2.63 -33.88 21.76
N GLN A 156 3.69 -34.69 21.62
CA GLN A 156 3.77 -35.88 20.77
C GLN A 156 3.88 -35.64 19.25
N TYR A 157 3.74 -34.40 18.79
CA TYR A 157 4.03 -34.05 17.40
C TYR A 157 5.54 -33.82 17.22
N ARG A 158 6.02 -34.09 16.01
CA ARG A 158 7.37 -33.69 15.57
C ARG A 158 7.26 -32.64 14.49
N ILE A 159 8.12 -31.64 14.56
CA ILE A 159 8.25 -30.62 13.53
C ILE A 159 9.11 -31.19 12.42
N SER A 160 8.63 -31.05 11.19
CA SER A 160 9.39 -31.35 9.97
C SER A 160 9.53 -30.06 9.18
N LEU A 161 10.74 -29.54 9.10
CA LEU A 161 11.07 -28.36 8.32
C LEU A 161 11.67 -28.79 6.98
N ASN A 162 10.99 -28.44 5.90
CA ASN A 162 11.42 -28.73 4.54
C ASN A 162 11.57 -27.44 3.74
N PHE A 163 12.70 -27.28 3.05
CA PHE A 163 13.00 -26.12 2.23
C PHE A 163 12.57 -26.37 0.79
N THR A 164 11.72 -25.49 0.26
CA THR A 164 11.29 -25.53 -1.15
C THR A 164 12.07 -24.58 -2.04
N HIS A 165 12.68 -23.56 -1.45
CA HIS A 165 13.55 -22.58 -2.08
C HIS A 165 14.62 -22.14 -1.07
N PHE A 166 15.85 -21.88 -1.53
CA PHE A 166 16.93 -21.41 -0.67
C PHE A 166 17.98 -20.65 -1.49
N ASP A 167 18.14 -19.36 -1.20
CA ASP A 167 19.18 -18.51 -1.78
C ASP A 167 19.53 -17.41 -0.76
N ILE A 168 20.63 -17.60 -0.04
CA ILE A 168 21.12 -16.68 0.99
C ILE A 168 22.59 -16.36 0.68
N GLU A 169 23.02 -15.11 0.86
CA GLU A 169 24.41 -14.71 0.64
C GLU A 169 25.38 -15.63 1.39
N GLY A 170 26.30 -16.23 0.65
CA GLY A 170 27.25 -17.19 1.18
C GLY A 170 28.14 -17.74 0.08
N ASN A 171 29.24 -18.37 0.48
CA ASN A 171 30.17 -18.94 -0.48
C ASN A 171 29.68 -20.32 -0.93
N ASN A 172 29.68 -20.58 -2.25
CA ASN A 172 29.19 -21.83 -2.86
C ASN A 172 30.09 -23.06 -2.60
N LEU A 173 31.06 -22.96 -1.71
CA LEU A 173 32.02 -24.02 -1.38
C LEU A 173 31.81 -24.40 0.09
N PHE A 174 31.66 -25.70 0.33
CA PHE A 174 31.23 -26.39 1.56
C PHE A 174 31.98 -26.06 2.87
N GLN A 175 32.80 -25.03 2.92
CA GLN A 175 33.51 -24.60 4.12
C GLN A 175 34.04 -23.16 3.99
N SER A 176 33.17 -22.17 4.10
CA SER A 176 33.53 -20.87 4.68
C SER A 176 32.27 -20.31 5.32
N SER A 177 32.39 -20.01 6.62
CA SER A 177 31.34 -19.58 7.54
C SER A 177 30.31 -18.65 6.89
N CYS A 178 29.03 -18.88 7.18
CA CYS A 178 27.92 -18.02 6.76
C CYS A 178 27.96 -16.69 7.55
N GLU A 179 29.02 -15.90 7.30
CA GLU A 179 29.39 -14.69 8.03
C GLU A 179 28.65 -13.46 7.54
N TYR A 180 28.22 -13.45 6.28
CA TYR A 180 27.44 -12.37 5.71
C TYR A 180 25.99 -12.51 6.16
N ASP A 181 25.30 -13.49 5.59
CA ASP A 181 23.94 -13.85 5.94
C ASP A 181 23.84 -15.34 6.28
N ASN A 182 22.92 -15.69 7.17
CA ASN A 182 22.68 -17.08 7.50
C ASN A 182 21.24 -17.32 7.96
N LEU A 183 20.78 -18.54 7.72
CA LEU A 183 19.67 -19.13 8.44
C LEU A 183 20.22 -20.11 9.47
N THR A 184 20.01 -19.81 10.75
CA THR A 184 20.39 -20.73 11.83
C THR A 184 19.15 -21.41 12.40
N VAL A 185 19.20 -22.74 12.51
CA VAL A 185 18.10 -23.54 13.06
C VAL A 185 18.53 -24.17 14.37
N PHE A 186 17.70 -23.99 15.41
CA PHE A 186 17.88 -24.62 16.71
C PHE A 186 16.70 -25.52 17.03
N SER A 187 16.94 -26.68 17.64
CA SER A 187 15.90 -27.46 18.30
C SER A 187 16.05 -27.35 19.81
N LYS A 188 14.92 -27.36 20.52
CA LYS A 188 14.91 -27.41 21.98
C LYS A 188 14.90 -28.88 22.43
N ILE A 189 15.89 -29.28 23.21
CA ILE A 189 15.98 -30.61 23.81
C ILE A 189 16.09 -30.42 25.33
N GLY A 190 14.99 -30.68 26.04
CA GLY A 190 14.85 -30.29 27.45
C GLY A 190 14.94 -28.77 27.60
N ASP A 191 15.82 -28.29 28.46
CA ASP A 191 16.10 -26.86 28.65
C ASP A 191 17.28 -26.35 27.79
N SER A 192 17.88 -27.21 26.98
CA SER A 192 19.03 -26.87 26.11
C SER A 192 18.62 -26.63 24.67
N PHE A 193 19.34 -25.75 23.98
CA PHE A 193 19.21 -25.53 22.55
C PHE A 193 20.32 -26.28 21.80
N LYS A 194 19.95 -27.15 20.88
CA LYS A 194 20.87 -27.84 19.97
C LYS A 194 20.81 -27.17 18.60
N SER A 195 21.96 -26.67 18.13
CA SER A 195 22.07 -26.19 16.74
C SER A 195 21.90 -27.36 15.78
N GLN A 196 20.96 -27.23 14.84
CA GLN A 196 20.72 -28.18 13.75
C GLN A 196 21.55 -27.83 12.51
N GLY A 197 21.96 -26.57 12.40
CA GLY A 197 22.85 -26.11 11.35
C GLY A 197 22.79 -24.60 11.18
N VAL A 198 23.80 -24.09 10.47
CA VAL A 198 23.88 -22.73 9.94
C VAL A 198 23.95 -22.88 8.42
N PHE A 199 23.00 -22.27 7.71
CA PHE A 199 22.80 -22.48 6.29
C PHE A 199 22.92 -21.16 5.52
N CYS A 200 23.60 -21.20 4.37
CA CYS A 200 23.73 -20.12 3.39
C CYS A 200 24.06 -20.70 2.00
N GLY A 201 24.09 -19.85 0.97
CA GLY A 201 24.25 -20.24 -0.43
C GLY A 201 22.91 -20.60 -1.10
N SER A 202 23.00 -21.20 -2.29
CA SER A 202 21.85 -21.55 -3.14
C SER A 202 21.48 -23.04 -3.12
N LYS A 203 22.20 -23.85 -2.33
CA LYS A 203 21.89 -25.29 -2.17
C LYS A 203 20.81 -25.46 -1.11
N LEU A 204 19.75 -26.19 -1.45
CA LEU A 204 18.71 -26.55 -0.48
C LEU A 204 19.30 -27.30 0.73
N PRO A 205 19.03 -26.84 1.96
CA PRO A 205 19.38 -27.58 3.16
C PRO A 205 18.65 -28.94 3.23
N PRO A 206 19.20 -29.92 3.97
CA PRO A 206 18.48 -31.17 4.23
C PRO A 206 17.21 -30.92 5.06
N VAL A 207 16.25 -31.83 4.97
CA VAL A 207 15.06 -31.82 5.84
C VAL A 207 15.49 -31.92 7.30
N ILE A 208 14.98 -31.03 8.14
CA ILE A 208 15.28 -30.97 9.57
C ILE A 208 14.08 -31.50 10.33
N LEU A 209 14.32 -32.44 11.24
CA LEU A 209 13.32 -33.01 12.13
C LEU A 209 13.65 -32.63 13.58
N SER A 210 12.64 -32.22 14.34
CA SER A 210 12.77 -31.96 15.79
C SER A 210 12.92 -33.25 16.59
#